data_AF-A0A6P4G0Q0-F1
#
_entry.id   AF-A0A6P4G0Q0-F1
#
_cell.length_a   1.000
_cell.length_b   1.000
_cell.length_c   1.000
_cell.angle_alpha   90.00
_cell.angle_beta   90.00
_cell.angle_gamma   90.00
#
_symmetry.space_group_name_H-M   'P 1'
#
loop_
_entity.id
_entity.type
_entity.pdbx_description
1 polymer ?
#
loop_
_entity_poly.entity_id
_entity_poly.type
_entity_poly.pdbx_seq_one_letter_code
_entity_poly.pdbx_strand_id
1 'polypeptide(L)'
;MPKLFISLLISIGFLLTASAAISSPIIGILTQEVYTDGLISRHFDNKTSYIAASYVKYLEGAGARVVPVWIGRNRSYYEDLMYKINGVLLPGGATWFNQSNGYGDAGEHLVQLAMELNDQGIFMPVWGTCLGMELMVYKLADGSEHRINCQGKGIALPMEFKEDFNKSRLFASISDDIVANMVNMNVTYHWHQFCYTEKDFERDLLNETWRVLSLNHDWDGVEFISTMEHKKYPFYGVQFHPEKPMYEFTKTSIPHTAAAVISGQYFADFFVSEARKSNQSFANATEQARALIYNFKPEYTAILGSSYIQQYLFTNDEMEIPDIPEIPDDPDEGGNGNGYIPIIVDGGGGSSSILPLFSGLLLTLLILSNN
;
A
#
# COMPACT_ATOMS: atom_id res chain seq x y z
N MET A 1 39.02 -6.08 67.30
CA MET A 1 37.60 -6.47 67.16
C MET A 1 36.81 -5.19 66.87
N PRO A 2 35.92 -5.10 65.87
CA PRO A 2 35.90 -5.68 64.52
C PRO A 2 36.45 -4.68 63.45
N LYS A 3 36.79 -5.17 62.25
CA LYS A 3 37.24 -4.37 61.10
C LYS A 3 36.02 -3.91 60.31
N LEU A 4 35.86 -2.60 60.11
CA LEU A 4 34.79 -2.02 59.29
C LEU A 4 35.23 -2.08 57.81
N PHE A 5 34.65 -2.98 57.04
CA PHE A 5 34.80 -3.01 55.58
C PHE A 5 33.81 -2.00 54.99
N ILE A 6 34.33 -0.91 54.41
CA ILE A 6 33.54 0.00 53.57
C ILE A 6 33.61 -0.56 52.15
N SER A 7 32.55 -1.25 51.73
CA SER A 7 32.36 -1.64 50.34
C SER A 7 31.87 -0.42 49.55
N LEU A 8 32.70 0.07 48.64
CA LEU A 8 32.34 1.12 47.68
C LEU A 8 31.64 0.46 46.49
N LEU A 9 30.31 0.44 46.48
CA LEU A 9 29.54 0.10 45.28
C LEU A 9 29.60 1.29 44.30
N ILE A 10 30.43 1.18 43.27
CA ILE A 10 30.41 2.07 42.12
C ILE A 10 29.32 1.55 41.17
N SER A 11 28.14 2.14 41.25
CA SER A 11 27.08 1.93 40.27
C SER A 11 27.46 2.68 38.98
N ILE A 12 28.04 1.97 38.01
CA ILE A 12 28.22 2.49 36.65
C ILE A 12 26.84 2.47 35.99
N GLY A 13 26.15 3.61 36.03
CA GLY A 13 24.97 3.84 35.21
C GLY A 13 25.40 3.96 33.76
N PHE A 14 25.11 2.94 32.95
CA PHE A 14 25.09 3.11 31.50
C PHE A 14 23.92 4.03 31.17
N LEU A 15 24.20 5.32 30.93
CA LEU A 15 23.30 6.13 30.12
C LEU A 15 23.31 5.51 28.73
N LEU A 16 22.31 4.68 28.44
CA LEU A 16 21.85 4.46 27.08
C LEU A 16 21.34 5.82 26.58
N THR A 17 22.24 6.62 26.01
CA THR A 17 21.82 7.67 25.10
C THR A 17 21.17 6.94 23.93
N ALA A 18 19.86 6.76 23.98
CA ALA A 18 19.08 6.60 22.78
C ALA A 18 19.32 7.87 21.98
N SER A 19 20.34 7.85 21.11
CA SER A 19 20.38 8.75 19.99
C SER A 19 19.03 8.52 19.32
N ALA A 20 18.13 9.50 19.39
CA ALA A 20 17.00 9.54 18.49
C ALA A 20 17.66 9.51 17.11
N ALA A 21 17.73 8.32 16.51
CA ALA A 21 18.33 8.14 15.21
C ALA A 21 17.66 9.21 14.34
N ILE A 22 18.47 10.07 13.72
CA ILE A 22 18.00 11.05 12.76
C ILE A 22 17.53 10.23 11.56
N SER A 23 16.33 9.64 11.69
CA SER A 23 15.84 8.61 10.79
C SER A 23 14.99 9.30 9.73
N SER A 24 15.47 9.20 8.49
CA SER A 24 14.74 9.59 7.30
C SER A 24 14.33 8.30 6.59
N PRO A 25 13.16 7.71 6.94
CA PRO A 25 12.74 6.44 6.37
C PRO A 25 12.56 6.58 4.86
N ILE A 26 12.83 5.49 4.14
CA ILE A 26 12.63 5.39 2.70
C ILE A 26 11.40 4.52 2.47
N ILE A 27 10.39 5.05 1.80
CA ILE A 27 9.14 4.34 1.54
C ILE A 27 9.01 4.10 0.04
N GLY A 28 8.67 2.85 -0.32
CA GLY A 28 8.37 2.49 -1.70
C GLY A 28 6.98 2.97 -2.10
N ILE A 29 6.80 3.55 -3.29
CA ILE A 29 5.47 3.78 -3.88
C ILE A 29 5.34 2.90 -5.13
N LEU A 30 4.33 2.03 -5.15
CA LEU A 30 4.06 1.16 -6.29
C LEU A 30 3.65 1.97 -7.53
N THR A 31 4.37 1.79 -8.64
CA THR A 31 3.96 2.30 -9.95
C THR A 31 2.70 1.59 -10.43
N GLN A 32 1.95 2.22 -11.33
CA GLN A 32 0.80 1.59 -11.97
C GLN A 32 0.87 1.78 -13.48
N GLU A 33 0.23 0.89 -14.22
CA GLU A 33 0.20 0.86 -15.68
C GLU A 33 -0.38 2.14 -16.26
N VAL A 34 0.20 2.60 -17.36
CA VAL A 34 -0.44 3.55 -18.26
C VAL A 34 -1.42 2.78 -19.15
N TYR A 35 -2.67 3.24 -19.22
CA TYR A 35 -3.65 2.65 -20.13
C TYR A 35 -3.23 2.78 -21.59
N THR A 36 -3.31 1.67 -22.33
CA THR A 36 -3.26 1.66 -23.79
C THR A 36 -4.34 2.58 -24.35
N ASP A 37 -3.96 3.41 -25.32
CA ASP A 37 -4.81 4.46 -25.92
C ASP A 37 -5.42 5.44 -24.90
N GLY A 38 -4.85 5.54 -23.69
CA GLY A 38 -5.23 6.49 -22.66
C GLY A 38 -4.66 7.89 -22.90
N LEU A 39 -4.98 8.81 -21.98
CA LEU A 39 -4.49 10.19 -22.06
C LEU A 39 -2.96 10.26 -22.13
N ILE A 40 -2.27 9.49 -21.29
CA ILE A 40 -0.82 9.53 -21.19
C ILE A 40 -0.16 8.93 -22.43
N SER A 41 -0.56 7.73 -22.85
CA SER A 41 0.04 7.05 -24.02
C SER A 41 -0.19 7.80 -25.34
N ARG A 42 -1.23 8.63 -25.45
CA ARG A 42 -1.45 9.52 -26.61
C ARG A 42 -0.55 10.75 -26.66
N HIS A 43 0.10 11.13 -25.56
CA HIS A 43 0.88 12.37 -25.45
C HIS A 43 2.35 12.14 -25.06
N PHE A 44 2.68 10.97 -24.51
CA PHE A 44 4.03 10.63 -24.07
C PHE A 44 4.41 9.26 -24.62
N ASP A 45 5.38 9.26 -25.54
CA ASP A 45 5.87 8.04 -26.19
C ASP A 45 6.54 7.10 -25.19
N ASN A 46 6.31 5.80 -25.35
CA ASN A 46 6.97 4.71 -24.62
C ASN A 46 6.82 4.75 -23.08
N LYS A 47 5.86 5.52 -22.54
CA LYS A 47 5.55 5.54 -21.11
C LYS A 47 4.55 4.44 -20.77
N THR A 48 4.99 3.48 -19.95
CA THR A 48 4.25 2.26 -19.64
C THR A 48 3.75 2.20 -18.20
N SER A 49 4.35 2.98 -17.29
CA SER A 49 3.87 3.11 -15.92
C SER A 49 3.99 4.52 -15.37
N TYR A 50 3.33 4.80 -14.25
CA TYR A 50 3.38 6.11 -13.60
C TYR A 50 3.20 6.07 -12.08
N ILE A 51 3.58 7.17 -11.44
CA ILE A 51 3.20 7.54 -10.06
C ILE A 51 2.64 8.97 -10.09
N ALA A 52 1.46 9.20 -9.49
CA ALA A 52 0.98 10.56 -9.28
C ALA A 52 1.87 11.27 -8.25
N ALA A 53 2.36 12.47 -8.60
CA ALA A 53 3.34 13.18 -7.79
C ALA A 53 2.81 13.60 -6.41
N SER A 54 1.49 13.67 -6.22
CA SER A 54 0.86 13.90 -4.93
C SER A 54 1.23 12.85 -3.88
N TYR A 55 1.36 11.56 -4.24
CA TYR A 55 1.80 10.53 -3.30
C TYR A 55 3.26 10.70 -2.87
N VAL A 56 4.14 11.17 -3.77
CA VAL A 56 5.53 11.49 -3.45
C VAL A 56 5.58 12.66 -2.46
N LYS A 57 4.92 13.78 -2.80
CA LYS A 57 4.84 14.98 -1.96
C LYS A 57 4.22 14.69 -0.59
N TYR A 58 3.23 13.80 -0.55
CA TYR A 58 2.56 13.36 0.67
C TYR A 58 3.51 12.70 1.67
N LEU A 59 4.34 11.76 1.21
CA LEU A 59 5.31 11.09 2.07
C LEU A 59 6.49 12.02 2.43
N GLU A 60 6.98 12.81 1.48
CA GLU A 60 8.06 13.78 1.74
C GLU A 60 7.64 14.88 2.72
N GLY A 61 6.37 15.32 2.64
CA GLY A 61 5.77 16.28 3.57
C GLY A 61 5.76 15.81 5.02
N ALA A 62 5.79 14.50 5.27
CA ALA A 62 5.90 13.89 6.59
C ALA A 62 7.34 13.48 6.98
N GLY A 63 8.34 13.81 6.14
CA GLY A 63 9.76 13.60 6.40
C GLY A 63 10.31 12.23 5.97
N ALA A 64 9.66 11.56 5.02
CA ALA A 64 10.21 10.37 4.35
C ALA A 64 10.94 10.74 3.05
N ARG A 65 11.72 9.80 2.53
CA ARG A 65 12.21 9.79 1.13
C ARG A 65 11.48 8.70 0.37
N VAL A 66 11.41 8.81 -0.95
CA VAL A 66 10.63 7.88 -1.79
C VAL A 66 11.51 7.14 -2.78
N VAL A 67 11.20 5.85 -2.94
CA VAL A 67 11.67 5.01 -4.05
C VAL A 67 10.45 4.57 -4.87
N PRO A 68 10.44 4.74 -6.19
CA PRO A 68 9.41 4.11 -7.02
C PRO A 68 9.59 2.58 -7.04
N VAL A 69 8.51 1.84 -6.87
CA VAL A 69 8.50 0.37 -6.93
C VAL A 69 7.91 -0.05 -8.27
N TRP A 70 8.74 -0.63 -9.14
CA TRP A 70 8.36 -1.05 -10.48
C TRP A 70 7.36 -2.21 -10.48
N ILE A 71 6.34 -2.11 -11.32
CA ILE A 71 5.53 -3.26 -11.76
C ILE A 71 6.31 -4.14 -12.73
N GLY A 72 5.78 -5.33 -13.04
CA GLY A 72 6.34 -6.22 -14.05
C GLY A 72 7.69 -6.86 -13.73
N ARG A 73 8.20 -6.67 -12.51
CA ARG A 73 9.38 -7.36 -11.99
C ARG A 73 9.00 -8.70 -11.36
N ASN A 74 9.99 -9.57 -11.19
CA ASN A 74 9.82 -10.87 -10.53
C ASN A 74 9.87 -10.76 -8.99
N ARG A 75 9.48 -11.83 -8.29
CA ARG A 75 9.47 -11.87 -6.82
C ARG A 75 10.81 -11.48 -6.17
N SER A 76 11.95 -11.89 -6.75
CA SER A 76 13.27 -11.60 -6.17
C SER A 76 13.64 -10.12 -6.20
N TYR A 77 13.13 -9.34 -7.17
CA TYR A 77 13.27 -7.88 -7.16
C TYR A 77 12.54 -7.27 -5.95
N TYR A 78 11.29 -7.68 -5.71
CA TYR A 78 10.52 -7.15 -4.57
C TYR A 78 11.14 -7.58 -3.24
N GLU A 79 11.60 -8.83 -3.12
CA GLU A 79 12.34 -9.31 -1.94
C GLU A 79 13.54 -8.41 -1.63
N ASP A 80 14.44 -8.24 -2.60
CA ASP A 80 15.64 -7.42 -2.46
C ASP A 80 15.31 -5.98 -2.06
N LEU A 81 14.32 -5.37 -2.72
CA LEU A 81 13.89 -4.01 -2.40
C LEU A 81 13.31 -3.88 -0.99
N MET A 82 12.48 -4.84 -0.57
CA MET A 82 11.81 -4.81 0.73
C MET A 82 12.77 -4.96 1.92
N TYR A 83 13.95 -5.54 1.73
CA TYR A 83 15.00 -5.51 2.76
C TYR A 83 15.74 -4.16 2.85
N LYS A 84 15.53 -3.23 1.90
CA LYS A 84 16.23 -1.94 1.80
C LYS A 84 15.36 -0.73 2.15
N ILE A 85 14.04 -0.86 2.03
CA ILE A 85 13.05 0.19 2.33
C ILE A 85 12.35 -0.05 3.67
N ASN A 86 11.71 0.99 4.19
CA ASN A 86 11.12 1.04 5.53
C ASN A 86 9.59 0.93 5.56
N GLY A 87 8.95 0.84 4.40
CA GLY A 87 7.50 0.72 4.24
C GLY A 87 7.10 0.80 2.78
N VAL A 88 5.85 0.44 2.48
CA VAL A 88 5.31 0.43 1.12
C VAL A 88 3.97 1.15 1.07
N LEU A 89 3.79 2.04 0.10
CA LEU A 89 2.52 2.68 -0.24
C LEU A 89 1.98 2.12 -1.57
N LEU A 90 0.77 1.61 -1.53
CA LEU A 90 -0.06 1.19 -2.65
C LEU A 90 -1.01 2.35 -3.00
N PRO A 91 -0.74 3.13 -4.06
CA PRO A 91 -1.52 4.33 -4.37
C PRO A 91 -2.92 4.01 -4.90
N GLY A 92 -3.74 5.05 -5.01
CA GLY A 92 -4.98 4.98 -5.77
C GLY A 92 -4.71 4.88 -7.27
N GLY A 93 -5.76 4.54 -8.02
CA GLY A 93 -5.66 4.29 -9.46
C GLY A 93 -6.99 3.81 -10.01
N ALA A 94 -6.98 3.25 -11.21
CA ALA A 94 -8.18 2.67 -11.82
C ALA A 94 -7.93 1.30 -12.46
N THR A 95 -6.73 0.72 -12.28
CA THR A 95 -6.30 -0.48 -12.99
C THR A 95 -7.03 -1.73 -12.49
N TRP A 96 -7.10 -2.76 -13.33
CA TRP A 96 -7.73 -4.03 -12.96
C TRP A 96 -6.72 -4.96 -12.28
N PHE A 97 -7.18 -5.75 -11.30
CA PHE A 97 -6.31 -6.67 -10.56
C PHE A 97 -5.94 -7.95 -11.33
N ASN A 98 -6.45 -8.12 -12.55
CA ASN A 98 -6.20 -9.28 -13.41
C ASN A 98 -5.19 -9.00 -14.54
N GLN A 99 -4.55 -7.82 -14.55
CA GLN A 99 -3.51 -7.50 -15.52
C GLN A 99 -2.22 -8.21 -15.15
N SER A 100 -1.79 -9.14 -16.01
CA SER A 100 -0.55 -9.88 -15.82
C SER A 100 0.65 -8.94 -15.78
N ASN A 101 1.57 -9.19 -14.84
CA ASN A 101 2.76 -8.37 -14.60
C ASN A 101 2.42 -6.91 -14.22
N GLY A 102 1.20 -6.69 -13.74
CA GLY A 102 0.64 -5.39 -13.45
C GLY A 102 0.73 -4.94 -11.99
N TYR A 103 -0.01 -3.88 -11.66
CA TYR A 103 -0.21 -3.35 -10.32
C TYR A 103 -0.75 -4.40 -9.36
N GLY A 104 -1.70 -5.23 -9.83
CA GLY A 104 -2.31 -6.31 -9.04
C GLY A 104 -1.30 -7.37 -8.61
N ASP A 105 -0.47 -7.84 -9.55
CA ASP A 105 0.55 -8.88 -9.31
C ASP A 105 1.71 -8.33 -8.46
N ALA A 106 2.19 -7.12 -8.78
CA ALA A 106 3.24 -6.48 -8.01
C ALA A 106 2.81 -6.21 -6.55
N GLY A 107 1.59 -5.71 -6.36
CA GLY A 107 1.07 -5.47 -5.02
C GLY A 107 0.79 -6.77 -4.25
N GLU A 108 0.44 -7.87 -4.92
CA GLU A 108 0.36 -9.19 -4.27
C GLU A 108 1.72 -9.63 -3.72
N HIS A 109 2.78 -9.53 -4.52
CA HIS A 109 4.14 -9.84 -4.06
C HIS A 109 4.52 -8.98 -2.85
N LEU A 110 4.27 -7.67 -2.90
CA LEU A 110 4.60 -6.74 -1.81
C LEU A 110 3.83 -7.05 -0.52
N VAL A 111 2.54 -7.35 -0.63
CA VAL A 111 1.70 -7.70 0.54
C VAL A 111 2.13 -9.03 1.15
N GLN A 112 2.36 -10.06 0.34
CA GLN A 112 2.84 -11.36 0.81
C GLN A 112 4.21 -11.25 1.49
N LEU A 113 5.16 -10.56 0.86
CA LEU A 113 6.49 -10.33 1.42
C LEU A 113 6.44 -9.50 2.71
N ALA A 114 5.57 -8.48 2.78
CA ALA A 114 5.37 -7.75 4.02
C ALA A 114 4.85 -8.65 5.15
N MET A 115 3.93 -9.58 4.87
CA MET A 115 3.46 -10.56 5.85
C MET A 115 4.61 -11.48 6.30
N GLU A 116 5.37 -12.03 5.36
CA GLU A 116 6.52 -12.90 5.64
C GLU A 116 7.58 -12.20 6.51
N LEU A 117 7.92 -10.96 6.20
CA LEU A 117 8.87 -10.15 6.99
C LEU A 117 8.36 -9.91 8.41
N ASN A 118 7.09 -9.50 8.57
CA ASN A 118 6.52 -9.27 9.89
C ASN A 118 6.43 -10.56 10.71
N ASP A 119 6.16 -11.71 10.09
CA ASP A 119 6.17 -13.02 10.74
C ASP A 119 7.58 -13.43 11.22
N GLN A 120 8.62 -12.96 10.54
CA GLN A 120 10.02 -13.10 10.94
C GLN A 120 10.47 -12.05 11.96
N GLY A 121 9.59 -11.15 12.39
CA GLY A 121 9.89 -10.06 13.33
C GLY A 121 10.57 -8.85 12.67
N ILE A 122 10.61 -8.79 11.34
CA ILE A 122 11.10 -7.64 10.57
C ILE A 122 9.91 -6.71 10.29
N PHE A 123 9.85 -5.60 11.02
CA PHE A 123 8.74 -4.66 10.93
C PHE A 123 8.65 -4.05 9.53
N MET A 124 7.51 -4.22 8.87
CA MET A 124 7.28 -3.75 7.50
C MET A 124 5.84 -3.24 7.32
N PRO A 125 5.61 -1.92 7.42
CA PRO A 125 4.29 -1.34 7.29
C PRO A 125 3.86 -1.16 5.83
N VAL A 126 2.57 -1.37 5.55
CA VAL A 126 1.96 -1.19 4.23
C VAL A 126 0.78 -0.22 4.33
N TRP A 127 0.72 0.75 3.43
CA TRP A 127 -0.36 1.72 3.31
C TRP A 127 -1.09 1.56 1.98
N GLY A 128 -2.41 1.45 2.01
CA GLY A 128 -3.25 1.44 0.82
C GLY A 128 -4.18 2.64 0.75
N THR A 129 -4.20 3.33 -0.40
CA THR A 129 -5.13 4.44 -0.66
C THR A 129 -6.04 4.08 -1.82
N CYS A 130 -7.37 4.18 -1.64
CA CYS A 130 -8.38 3.85 -2.66
C CYS A 130 -8.10 2.48 -3.28
N LEU A 131 -7.63 2.42 -4.54
CA LEU A 131 -7.24 1.18 -5.22
C LEU A 131 -6.25 0.32 -4.41
N GLY A 132 -5.32 0.94 -3.66
CA GLY A 132 -4.40 0.20 -2.79
C GLY A 132 -5.08 -0.46 -1.59
N MET A 133 -6.11 0.19 -1.01
CA MET A 133 -6.96 -0.43 0.02
C MET A 133 -7.73 -1.62 -0.58
N GLU A 134 -8.33 -1.42 -1.76
CA GLU A 134 -9.02 -2.46 -2.52
C GLU A 134 -8.13 -3.65 -2.83
N LEU A 135 -6.89 -3.42 -3.28
CA LEU A 135 -5.97 -4.49 -3.60
C LEU A 135 -5.61 -5.32 -2.36
N MET A 136 -5.34 -4.67 -1.22
CA MET A 136 -5.02 -5.40 0.01
C MET A 136 -6.18 -6.31 0.44
N VAL A 137 -7.41 -5.80 0.49
CA VAL A 137 -8.56 -6.64 0.87
C VAL A 137 -8.74 -7.78 -0.13
N TYR A 138 -8.70 -7.49 -1.43
CA TYR A 138 -8.86 -8.48 -2.48
C TYR A 138 -7.83 -9.62 -2.39
N LYS A 139 -6.55 -9.29 -2.16
CA LYS A 139 -5.48 -10.31 -2.06
C LYS A 139 -5.49 -11.06 -0.72
N LEU A 140 -5.84 -10.41 0.39
CA LEU A 140 -6.01 -11.11 1.67
C LEU A 140 -7.27 -11.98 1.72
N ALA A 141 -8.20 -11.80 0.78
CA ALA A 141 -9.36 -12.66 0.55
C ALA A 141 -9.11 -13.72 -0.54
N ASP A 142 -7.85 -14.08 -0.82
CA ASP A 142 -7.46 -15.08 -1.84
C ASP A 142 -8.03 -14.80 -3.24
N GLY A 143 -8.15 -13.52 -3.60
CA GLY A 143 -8.68 -13.09 -4.89
C GLY A 143 -10.21 -13.16 -5.02
N SER A 144 -10.94 -13.36 -3.92
CA SER A 144 -12.40 -13.24 -3.89
C SER A 144 -12.85 -11.79 -4.05
N GLU A 145 -13.71 -11.52 -5.05
CA GLU A 145 -14.31 -10.19 -5.23
C GLU A 145 -15.38 -9.93 -4.16
N HIS A 146 -15.13 -8.88 -3.38
CA HIS A 146 -16.00 -8.42 -2.28
C HIS A 146 -16.47 -6.99 -2.46
N ARG A 147 -15.95 -6.27 -3.47
CA ARG A 147 -16.35 -4.89 -3.69
C ARG A 147 -17.76 -4.83 -4.23
N ILE A 148 -18.50 -3.84 -3.76
CA ILE A 148 -19.77 -3.43 -4.33
C ILE A 148 -19.58 -2.16 -5.17
N ASN A 149 -20.51 -1.88 -6.09
CA ASN A 149 -20.54 -0.59 -6.76
C ASN A 149 -20.91 0.52 -5.78
N CYS A 150 -20.24 1.67 -5.89
CA CYS A 150 -20.51 2.86 -5.10
C CYS A 150 -20.48 4.13 -5.97
N GLN A 151 -21.29 5.11 -5.61
CA GLN A 151 -21.25 6.48 -6.14
C GLN A 151 -20.30 7.37 -5.33
N GLY A 152 -19.03 6.98 -5.24
CA GLY A 152 -18.00 7.67 -4.46
C GLY A 152 -17.14 8.68 -5.24
N LYS A 153 -17.52 9.04 -6.47
CA LYS A 153 -16.71 9.94 -7.30
C LYS A 153 -16.98 11.41 -6.99
N GLY A 154 -15.92 12.13 -6.63
CA GLY A 154 -15.92 13.59 -6.58
C GLY A 154 -16.70 14.16 -5.39
N ILE A 155 -16.72 13.43 -4.29
CA ILE A 155 -17.41 13.81 -3.05
C ILE A 155 -16.38 14.05 -1.94
N ALA A 156 -16.56 15.14 -1.20
CA ALA A 156 -15.82 15.42 0.03
C ALA A 156 -16.74 15.15 1.22
N LEU A 157 -16.31 14.33 2.17
CA LEU A 157 -17.12 13.85 3.29
C LEU A 157 -16.46 14.16 4.63
N PRO A 158 -17.26 14.29 5.71
CA PRO A 158 -16.75 14.10 7.06
C PRO A 158 -16.45 12.61 7.29
N MET A 159 -15.98 12.23 8.46
CA MET A 159 -15.67 10.84 8.79
C MET A 159 -16.53 10.35 9.95
N GLU A 160 -17.15 9.19 9.78
CA GLU A 160 -17.97 8.55 10.82
C GLU A 160 -17.13 7.51 11.55
N PHE A 161 -16.47 7.91 12.65
CA PHE A 161 -15.62 7.02 13.43
C PHE A 161 -16.43 5.92 14.13
N LYS A 162 -15.87 4.70 14.20
CA LYS A 162 -16.37 3.65 15.11
C LYS A 162 -16.08 4.05 16.56
N GLU A 163 -16.91 3.63 17.51
CA GLU A 163 -16.84 4.07 18.93
C GLU A 163 -15.45 3.92 19.56
N ASP A 164 -14.71 2.86 19.22
CA ASP A 164 -13.42 2.55 19.82
C ASP A 164 -12.21 2.90 18.93
N PHE A 165 -12.40 3.75 17.90
CA PHE A 165 -11.36 4.10 16.91
C PHE A 165 -10.04 4.52 17.57
N ASN A 166 -10.10 5.24 18.69
CA ASN A 166 -8.93 5.71 19.44
C ASN A 166 -8.10 4.60 20.11
N LYS A 167 -8.61 3.36 20.17
CA LYS A 167 -7.85 2.17 20.60
C LYS A 167 -7.09 1.51 19.44
N SER A 168 -7.22 2.02 18.22
CA SER A 168 -6.49 1.53 17.03
C SER A 168 -5.05 2.02 17.03
N ARG A 169 -4.17 1.42 16.23
CA ARG A 169 -2.83 1.99 16.05
C ARG A 169 -2.93 3.30 15.27
N LEU A 170 -3.72 3.31 14.20
CA LEU A 170 -3.88 4.46 13.31
C LEU A 170 -4.36 5.72 14.03
N PHE A 171 -5.23 5.61 15.03
CA PHE A 171 -5.82 6.74 15.73
C PHE A 171 -5.47 6.81 17.23
N ALA A 172 -4.49 6.03 17.72
CA ALA A 172 -4.07 6.07 19.12
C ALA A 172 -3.54 7.45 19.57
N SER A 173 -2.96 8.21 18.64
CA SER A 173 -2.31 9.50 18.92
C SER A 173 -2.98 10.69 18.24
N ILE A 174 -4.17 10.49 17.67
CA ILE A 174 -4.93 11.57 17.05
C ILE A 174 -5.33 12.61 18.11
N SER A 175 -5.21 13.89 17.77
CA SER A 175 -5.64 14.97 18.67
C SER A 175 -7.15 15.23 18.54
N ASP A 176 -7.77 15.71 19.62
CA ASP A 176 -9.18 16.07 19.64
C ASP A 176 -9.55 17.11 18.57
N ASP A 177 -8.63 18.04 18.25
CA ASP A 177 -8.82 19.04 17.19
C ASP A 177 -8.92 18.40 15.80
N ILE A 178 -8.08 17.40 15.51
CA ILE A 178 -8.13 16.66 14.24
C ILE A 178 -9.39 15.81 14.18
N VAL A 179 -9.78 15.15 15.28
CA VAL A 179 -11.05 14.42 15.37
C VAL A 179 -12.22 15.35 15.09
N ALA A 180 -12.25 16.53 15.72
CA ALA A 180 -13.30 17.52 15.52
C ALA A 180 -13.38 17.99 14.06
N ASN A 181 -12.23 18.22 13.40
CA ASN A 181 -12.20 18.54 11.97
C ASN A 181 -12.76 17.40 11.11
N MET A 182 -12.35 16.17 11.37
CA MET A 182 -12.79 15.00 10.60
C MET A 182 -14.28 14.72 10.77
N VAL A 183 -14.85 14.89 11.96
CA VAL A 183 -16.28 14.64 12.22
C VAL A 183 -17.18 15.76 11.69
N ASN A 184 -16.76 17.02 11.80
CA ASN A 184 -17.65 18.17 11.56
C ASN A 184 -17.49 18.82 10.18
N MET A 185 -16.46 18.45 9.41
CA MET A 185 -16.13 19.10 8.14
C MET A 185 -15.86 18.10 7.03
N ASN A 186 -16.18 18.50 5.80
CA ASN A 186 -15.94 17.67 4.61
C ASN A 186 -14.45 17.70 4.22
N VAL A 187 -13.66 16.84 4.86
CA VAL A 187 -12.18 16.83 4.77
C VAL A 187 -11.61 15.62 4.04
N THR A 188 -12.37 14.54 3.87
CA THR A 188 -11.93 13.34 3.14
C THR A 188 -12.43 13.37 1.71
N TYR A 189 -11.53 13.37 0.73
CA TYR A 189 -11.91 13.39 -0.69
C TYR A 189 -12.00 11.99 -1.28
N HIS A 190 -13.16 11.62 -1.80
CA HIS A 190 -13.41 10.32 -2.39
C HIS A 190 -13.47 10.40 -3.92
N TRP A 191 -12.80 9.44 -4.58
CA TRP A 191 -12.76 9.30 -6.03
C TRP A 191 -12.74 7.82 -6.45
N HIS A 192 -13.78 7.07 -6.07
CA HIS A 192 -13.86 5.63 -6.28
C HIS A 192 -15.24 5.24 -6.84
N GLN A 193 -15.31 4.07 -7.47
CA GLN A 193 -16.56 3.45 -7.97
C GLN A 193 -16.90 2.14 -7.27
N PHE A 194 -16.01 1.70 -6.39
CA PHE A 194 -16.11 0.45 -5.66
C PHE A 194 -15.82 0.73 -4.20
N CYS A 195 -16.53 0.04 -3.31
CA CYS A 195 -16.22 0.05 -1.88
C CYS A 195 -16.43 -1.33 -1.26
N TYR A 196 -16.10 -1.44 0.02
CA TYR A 196 -16.52 -2.53 0.89
C TYR A 196 -17.49 -2.05 1.95
N THR A 197 -18.45 -2.89 2.30
CA THR A 197 -19.31 -2.72 3.47
C THR A 197 -18.86 -3.64 4.60
N GLU A 198 -19.30 -3.40 5.84
CA GLU A 198 -19.04 -4.34 6.94
C GLU A 198 -19.66 -5.73 6.68
N LYS A 199 -20.78 -5.77 5.94
CA LYS A 199 -21.40 -7.03 5.51
C LYS A 199 -20.52 -7.81 4.54
N ASP A 200 -19.81 -7.12 3.64
CA ASP A 200 -18.86 -7.79 2.74
C ASP A 200 -17.69 -8.38 3.51
N PHE A 201 -17.32 -7.77 4.64
CA PHE A 201 -16.25 -8.27 5.51
C PHE A 201 -16.65 -9.49 6.35
N GLU A 202 -17.95 -9.79 6.49
CA GLU A 202 -18.39 -11.05 7.12
C GLU A 202 -18.04 -12.27 6.26
N ARG A 203 -17.85 -12.07 4.95
CA ARG A 203 -17.37 -13.10 4.02
C ARG A 203 -15.86 -13.25 4.17
N ASP A 204 -15.38 -14.49 4.00
CA ASP A 204 -13.97 -14.86 4.08
C ASP A 204 -13.25 -14.39 5.37
N LEU A 205 -14.03 -14.19 6.45
CA LEU A 205 -13.57 -13.80 7.79
C LEU A 205 -12.70 -12.53 7.79
N LEU A 206 -12.95 -11.61 6.85
CA LEU A 206 -12.23 -10.33 6.79
C LEU A 206 -12.51 -9.46 8.03
N ASN A 207 -13.70 -9.58 8.64
CA ASN A 207 -14.04 -8.97 9.92
C ASN A 207 -13.20 -9.52 11.10
N GLU A 208 -12.61 -10.71 10.98
CA GLU A 208 -11.70 -11.29 11.97
C GLU A 208 -10.27 -10.78 11.79
N THR A 209 -9.85 -10.45 10.58
CA THR A 209 -8.47 -10.03 10.25
C THR A 209 -8.29 -8.52 10.17
N TRP A 210 -9.33 -7.78 9.77
CA TRP A 210 -9.34 -6.32 9.67
C TRP A 210 -10.17 -5.70 10.78
N ARG A 211 -9.72 -4.52 11.21
CA ARG A 211 -10.47 -3.64 12.11
C ARG A 211 -10.95 -2.44 11.31
N VAL A 212 -12.27 -2.30 11.21
CA VAL A 212 -12.92 -1.10 10.65
C VAL A 212 -12.80 0.04 11.65
N LEU A 213 -12.39 1.22 11.18
CA LEU A 213 -12.14 2.39 12.01
C LEU A 213 -13.07 3.56 11.70
N SER A 214 -13.55 3.65 10.47
CA SER A 214 -14.56 4.63 10.08
C SER A 214 -15.42 4.15 8.92
N LEU A 215 -16.60 4.73 8.83
CA LEU A 215 -17.59 4.54 7.79
C LEU A 215 -17.87 5.87 7.08
N ASN A 216 -18.53 5.78 5.93
CA ASN A 216 -19.06 6.90 5.18
C ASN A 216 -20.24 6.46 4.31
N HIS A 217 -20.97 7.42 3.75
CA HIS A 217 -22.09 7.19 2.84
C HIS A 217 -21.81 7.82 1.49
N ASP A 218 -22.08 7.10 0.40
CA ASP A 218 -21.93 7.62 -0.96
C ASP A 218 -23.14 8.51 -1.38
N TRP A 219 -23.18 8.96 -2.65
CA TRP A 219 -24.30 9.81 -3.12
C TRP A 219 -25.67 9.16 -3.05
N ASP A 220 -25.74 7.82 -3.10
CA ASP A 220 -26.99 7.05 -3.03
C ASP A 220 -27.32 6.62 -1.59
N GLY A 221 -26.48 6.99 -0.61
CA GLY A 221 -26.63 6.63 0.78
C GLY A 221 -26.15 5.22 1.12
N VAL A 222 -25.32 4.60 0.26
CA VAL A 222 -24.69 3.31 0.57
C VAL A 222 -23.59 3.54 1.59
N GLU A 223 -23.72 2.90 2.76
CA GLU A 223 -22.69 2.88 3.80
C GLU A 223 -21.50 2.03 3.36
N PHE A 224 -20.28 2.54 3.53
CA PHE A 224 -19.05 1.85 3.18
C PHE A 224 -17.92 2.13 4.18
N ILE A 225 -16.96 1.20 4.24
CA ILE A 225 -15.74 1.30 5.05
C ILE A 225 -14.82 2.34 4.43
N SER A 226 -14.51 3.40 5.17
CA SER A 226 -13.63 4.48 4.70
C SER A 226 -12.21 4.41 5.26
N THR A 227 -12.02 3.78 6.43
CA THR A 227 -10.70 3.55 7.04
C THR A 227 -10.67 2.21 7.76
N MET A 228 -9.55 1.49 7.65
CA MET A 228 -9.31 0.22 8.34
C MET A 228 -7.82 -0.01 8.66
N GLU A 229 -7.56 -0.91 9.61
CA GLU A 229 -6.22 -1.44 9.87
C GLU A 229 -6.25 -2.96 10.07
N HIS A 230 -5.18 -3.66 9.67
CA HIS A 230 -5.10 -5.10 9.89
C HIS A 230 -4.81 -5.39 11.37
N LYS A 231 -5.43 -6.41 11.97
CA LYS A 231 -5.29 -6.68 13.42
C LYS A 231 -3.90 -7.19 13.79
N LYS A 232 -3.29 -8.03 12.95
CA LYS A 232 -1.93 -8.59 13.13
C LYS A 232 -0.82 -7.72 12.51
N TYR A 233 -0.81 -7.56 11.19
CA TYR A 233 0.24 -6.83 10.48
C TYR A 233 0.05 -5.30 10.53
N PRO A 234 1.13 -4.51 10.42
CA PRO A 234 1.06 -3.03 10.35
C PRO A 234 0.56 -2.55 8.96
N PHE A 235 -0.61 -3.02 8.55
CA PHE A 235 -1.24 -2.65 7.28
C PHE A 235 -2.42 -1.72 7.54
N TYR A 236 -2.54 -0.68 6.72
CA TYR A 236 -3.49 0.42 6.90
C TYR A 236 -4.13 0.78 5.57
N GLY A 237 -5.45 0.96 5.54
CA GLY A 237 -6.20 1.28 4.34
C GLY A 237 -7.13 2.47 4.53
N VAL A 238 -7.14 3.39 3.56
CA VAL A 238 -8.12 4.47 3.45
C VAL A 238 -8.77 4.45 2.06
N GLN A 239 -10.09 4.58 2.00
CA GLN A 239 -10.83 4.60 0.72
C GLN A 239 -10.82 5.99 0.07
N PHE A 240 -10.64 7.04 0.86
CA PHE A 240 -10.44 8.41 0.39
C PHE A 240 -8.96 8.70 0.08
N HIS A 241 -8.70 9.89 -0.44
CA HIS A 241 -7.40 10.36 -0.89
C HIS A 241 -6.86 11.48 0.03
N PRO A 242 -6.11 11.15 1.10
CA PRO A 242 -5.55 12.15 2.01
C PRO A 242 -4.49 13.04 1.35
N GLU A 243 -3.90 12.61 0.23
CA GLU A 243 -2.88 13.36 -0.50
C GLU A 243 -3.45 14.53 -1.31
N LYS A 244 -4.71 14.42 -1.77
CA LYS A 244 -5.31 15.36 -2.72
C LYS A 244 -5.53 16.77 -2.15
N PRO A 245 -6.07 16.95 -0.93
CA PRO A 245 -6.27 18.27 -0.32
C PRO A 245 -5.04 19.18 -0.34
N MET A 246 -3.85 18.61 -0.27
CA MET A 246 -2.59 19.35 -0.20
C MET A 246 -1.94 19.58 -1.57
N TYR A 247 -2.13 18.66 -2.52
CA TYR A 247 -1.26 18.58 -3.69
C TYR A 247 -1.97 18.51 -5.05
N GLU A 248 -3.30 18.36 -5.09
CA GLU A 248 -4.06 18.23 -6.34
C GLU A 248 -5.11 19.32 -6.52
N PHE A 249 -5.02 20.13 -7.58
CA PHE A 249 -5.88 21.30 -7.83
C PHE A 249 -6.72 21.16 -9.11
N THR A 250 -6.92 19.94 -9.58
CA THR A 250 -7.56 19.63 -10.87
C THR A 250 -9.08 19.66 -10.83
N LYS A 251 -9.69 19.68 -9.65
CA LYS A 251 -11.15 19.59 -9.46
C LYS A 251 -11.61 20.50 -8.33
N THR A 252 -12.72 21.20 -8.54
CA THR A 252 -13.34 22.07 -7.53
C THR A 252 -13.94 21.31 -6.35
N SER A 253 -14.17 20.00 -6.49
CA SER A 253 -14.68 19.15 -5.42
C SER A 253 -13.61 18.70 -4.42
N ILE A 254 -12.33 18.95 -4.68
CA ILE A 254 -11.24 18.64 -3.74
C ILE A 254 -11.27 19.69 -2.62
N PRO A 255 -11.39 19.29 -1.34
CA PRO A 255 -11.41 20.23 -0.23
C PRO A 255 -9.99 20.75 0.04
N HIS A 256 -9.81 22.06 -0.03
CA HIS A 256 -8.53 22.75 0.23
C HIS A 256 -8.56 23.61 1.50
N THR A 257 -9.48 23.31 2.43
CA THR A 257 -9.54 24.03 3.72
C THR A 257 -8.34 23.66 4.59
N ALA A 258 -7.98 24.53 5.53
CA ALA A 258 -6.92 24.22 6.51
C ALA A 258 -7.21 22.93 7.28
N ALA A 259 -8.48 22.67 7.60
CA ALA A 259 -8.93 21.42 8.21
C ALA A 259 -8.66 20.21 7.30
N ALA A 260 -8.95 20.29 6.00
CA ALA A 260 -8.67 19.20 5.07
C ALA A 260 -7.16 18.94 4.91
N VAL A 261 -6.35 20.00 4.88
CA VAL A 261 -4.88 19.89 4.84
C VAL A 261 -4.34 19.21 6.09
N ILE A 262 -4.72 19.66 7.29
CA ILE A 262 -4.22 19.08 8.54
C ILE A 262 -4.72 17.64 8.73
N SER A 263 -5.98 17.36 8.39
CA SER A 263 -6.55 16.01 8.44
C SER A 263 -5.84 15.06 7.47
N GLY A 264 -5.52 15.50 6.26
CA GLY A 264 -4.72 14.71 5.31
C GLY A 264 -3.29 14.48 5.80
N GLN A 265 -2.63 15.51 6.33
CA GLN A 265 -1.26 15.43 6.84
C GLN A 265 -1.11 14.44 8.00
N TYR A 266 -2.12 14.34 8.88
CA TYR A 266 -2.14 13.37 9.97
C TYR A 266 -1.83 11.94 9.51
N PHE A 267 -2.47 11.49 8.41
CA PHE A 267 -2.29 10.15 7.89
C PHE A 267 -0.87 9.92 7.33
N ALA A 268 -0.26 10.95 6.73
CA ALA A 268 1.14 10.88 6.30
C ALA A 268 2.08 10.77 7.51
N ASP A 269 1.88 11.63 8.51
CA ASP A 269 2.70 11.67 9.72
C ASP A 269 2.63 10.34 10.47
N PHE A 270 1.44 9.75 10.56
CA PHE A 270 1.25 8.42 11.13
C PHE A 270 2.05 7.37 10.34
N PHE A 271 1.84 7.27 9.03
CA PHE A 271 2.46 6.20 8.25
C PHE A 271 3.99 6.32 8.19
N VAL A 272 4.51 7.54 8.08
CA VAL A 272 5.96 7.76 8.17
C VAL A 272 6.46 7.41 9.57
N SER A 273 5.70 7.66 10.64
CA SER A 273 6.06 7.22 11.99
C SER A 273 6.07 5.70 12.16
N GLU A 274 5.20 4.97 11.48
CA GLU A 274 5.29 3.50 11.37
C GLU A 274 6.58 3.09 10.67
N ALA A 275 6.91 3.72 9.53
CA ALA A 275 8.14 3.42 8.79
C ALA A 275 9.42 3.69 9.61
N ARG A 276 9.41 4.64 10.56
CA ARG A 276 10.54 4.88 11.47
C ARG A 276 10.83 3.72 12.44
N LYS A 277 9.90 2.78 12.61
CA LYS A 277 10.09 1.57 13.44
C LYS A 277 10.87 0.46 12.71
N SER A 278 11.01 0.58 11.39
CA SER A 278 11.81 -0.31 10.56
C SER A 278 13.29 0.08 10.62
N ASN A 279 14.18 -0.92 10.69
CA ASN A 279 15.63 -0.74 10.70
C ASN A 279 16.29 -1.08 9.35
N GLN A 280 15.49 -1.38 8.33
CA GLN A 280 15.94 -1.69 6.98
C GLN A 280 16.69 -0.50 6.36
N SER A 281 17.68 -0.79 5.53
CA SER A 281 18.46 0.22 4.82
C SER A 281 19.16 -0.36 3.60
N PHE A 282 19.47 0.50 2.63
CA PHE A 282 20.33 0.15 1.50
C PHE A 282 21.75 -0.19 1.97
N ALA A 283 22.46 -1.04 1.21
CA ALA A 283 23.79 -1.47 1.60
C ALA A 283 24.80 -0.31 1.65
N ASN A 284 24.60 0.72 0.82
CA ASN A 284 25.42 1.92 0.81
C ASN A 284 24.67 3.14 0.22
N ALA A 285 25.23 4.33 0.43
CA ALA A 285 24.66 5.59 -0.01
C ALA A 285 24.55 5.73 -1.53
N THR A 286 25.44 5.10 -2.31
CA THR A 286 25.42 5.16 -3.78
C THR A 286 24.24 4.39 -4.35
N GLU A 287 24.02 3.18 -3.85
CA GLU A 287 22.87 2.36 -4.22
C GLU A 287 21.56 3.09 -3.87
N GLN A 288 21.46 3.60 -2.64
CA GLN A 288 20.33 4.40 -2.20
C GLN A 288 20.09 5.59 -3.13
N ALA A 289 21.13 6.39 -3.41
CA ALA A 289 21.00 7.60 -4.23
C ALA A 289 20.48 7.32 -5.64
N ARG A 290 20.81 6.16 -6.23
CA ARG A 290 20.33 5.76 -7.57
C ARG A 290 18.88 5.27 -7.57
N ALA A 291 18.39 4.73 -6.46
CA ALA A 291 17.02 4.22 -6.35
C ALA A 291 15.99 5.32 -6.06
N LEU A 292 16.41 6.46 -5.50
CA LEU A 292 15.49 7.52 -5.05
C LEU A 292 14.73 8.17 -6.21
N ILE A 293 13.52 8.64 -5.91
CA ILE A 293 12.65 9.37 -6.84
C ILE A 293 13.31 10.63 -7.42
N TYR A 294 14.33 11.17 -6.75
CA TYR A 294 15.10 12.35 -7.19
C TYR A 294 15.82 12.21 -8.52
N ASN A 295 15.98 10.98 -9.03
CA ASN A 295 16.54 10.72 -10.36
C ASN A 295 15.53 10.93 -11.49
N PHE A 296 14.24 11.11 -11.16
CA PHE A 296 13.15 11.21 -12.12
C PHE A 296 12.52 12.61 -12.09
N LYS A 297 11.95 13.02 -13.21
CA LYS A 297 11.26 14.31 -13.35
C LYS A 297 9.78 14.07 -13.61
N PRO A 298 8.87 14.73 -12.88
CA PRO A 298 7.45 14.62 -13.16
C PRO A 298 7.04 15.53 -14.32
N GLU A 299 6.06 15.08 -15.09
CA GLU A 299 5.43 15.83 -16.18
C GLU A 299 4.20 16.58 -15.67
N TYR A 300 3.94 17.78 -16.21
CA TYR A 300 2.73 18.55 -15.92
C TYR A 300 1.54 18.00 -16.73
N THR A 301 0.84 17.01 -16.19
CA THR A 301 -0.20 16.26 -16.93
C THR A 301 -1.60 16.88 -16.82
N ALA A 302 -1.86 17.76 -15.86
CA ALA A 302 -3.17 18.41 -15.75
C ALA A 302 -3.51 19.32 -16.95
N ILE A 303 -2.51 19.88 -17.65
CA ILE A 303 -2.74 20.66 -18.87
C ILE A 303 -3.39 19.84 -19.99
N LEU A 304 -3.20 18.51 -19.96
CA LEU A 304 -3.79 17.57 -20.89
C LEU A 304 -5.17 17.06 -20.43
N GLY A 305 -5.65 17.49 -19.26
CA GLY A 305 -6.91 17.04 -18.67
C GLY A 305 -6.78 15.84 -17.73
N SER A 306 -5.57 15.51 -17.27
CA SER A 306 -5.38 14.49 -16.23
C SER A 306 -6.07 14.89 -14.91
N SER A 307 -6.47 13.90 -14.12
CA SER A 307 -6.93 14.11 -12.74
C SER A 307 -5.81 14.47 -11.77
N TYR A 308 -4.55 14.39 -12.20
CA TYR A 308 -3.36 14.73 -11.43
C TYR A 308 -2.67 15.96 -12.01
N ILE A 309 -2.17 16.85 -11.15
CA ILE A 309 -1.36 18.01 -11.52
C ILE A 309 -0.08 17.53 -12.20
N GLN A 310 0.61 16.58 -11.57
CA GLN A 310 1.89 16.06 -12.04
C GLN A 310 1.94 14.55 -11.90
N GLN A 311 2.57 13.88 -12.86
CA GLN A 311 2.85 12.44 -12.82
C GLN A 311 4.31 12.17 -13.19
N TYR A 312 4.97 11.32 -12.41
CA TYR A 312 6.20 10.68 -12.85
C TYR A 312 5.83 9.57 -13.84
N LEU A 313 6.42 9.59 -15.03
CA LEU A 313 6.12 8.64 -16.10
C LEU A 313 7.37 7.83 -16.43
N PHE A 314 7.27 6.51 -16.44
CA PHE A 314 8.41 5.60 -16.57
C PHE A 314 8.31 4.75 -17.85
N THR A 315 9.46 4.44 -18.45
CA THR A 315 9.59 3.48 -19.56
C THR A 315 9.91 2.08 -19.04
N ASN A 316 9.79 1.07 -19.91
CA ASN A 316 10.27 -0.28 -19.60
C ASN A 316 11.77 -0.32 -19.32
N ASP A 317 12.58 0.46 -20.06
CA ASP A 317 14.02 0.59 -19.83
C ASP A 317 14.35 1.10 -18.42
N GLU A 318 13.66 2.15 -17.97
CA GLU A 318 13.83 2.71 -16.62
C GLU A 318 13.43 1.71 -15.54
N MET A 319 12.44 0.87 -15.82
CA MET A 319 12.00 -0.22 -14.96
C MET A 319 12.82 -1.50 -15.14
N GLU A 320 13.82 -1.53 -16.04
CA GLU A 320 14.60 -2.71 -16.46
C GLU A 320 13.72 -3.94 -16.79
N ILE A 321 12.58 -3.71 -17.44
CA ILE A 321 11.72 -4.75 -18.00
C ILE A 321 12.22 -5.04 -19.42
N PRO A 322 12.59 -6.29 -19.76
CA PRO A 322 13.09 -6.60 -21.10
C PRO A 322 12.01 -6.38 -22.16
N ASP A 323 12.39 -5.80 -23.30
CA ASP A 323 11.54 -5.75 -24.47
C ASP A 323 11.22 -7.17 -24.93
N ILE A 324 9.94 -7.52 -24.95
CA ILE A 324 9.49 -8.71 -25.66
C ILE A 324 9.53 -8.33 -27.15
N PRO A 325 10.29 -9.03 -28.00
CA PRO A 325 10.32 -8.72 -29.41
C PRO A 325 8.91 -8.79 -29.98
N GLU A 326 8.49 -7.75 -30.71
CA GLU A 326 7.33 -7.88 -31.60
C GLU A 326 7.63 -9.03 -32.56
N ILE A 327 6.89 -10.14 -32.43
CA ILE A 327 6.89 -11.17 -33.45
C ILE A 327 6.26 -10.48 -34.67
N PRO A 328 6.97 -10.32 -35.79
CA PRO A 328 6.39 -9.72 -36.97
C PRO A 328 5.16 -10.53 -37.35
N ASP A 329 4.02 -9.86 -37.54
CA ASP A 329 2.86 -10.49 -38.16
C ASP A 329 3.33 -11.15 -39.45
N ASP A 330 3.20 -12.47 -39.53
CA ASP A 330 3.50 -13.22 -40.74
C ASP A 330 2.56 -12.70 -41.85
N PRO A 331 3.09 -12.09 -42.93
CA PRO A 331 2.25 -11.45 -43.95
C PRO A 331 1.41 -12.44 -44.77
N ASP A 332 1.53 -13.75 -44.51
CA ASP A 332 0.83 -14.80 -45.26
C ASP A 332 -0.45 -15.37 -44.59
N GLU A 333 -0.89 -14.88 -43.43
CA GLU A 333 -2.21 -15.25 -42.87
C GLU A 333 -3.26 -14.13 -43.00
N GLY A 334 -3.76 -13.97 -44.22
CA GLY A 334 -5.03 -13.26 -44.44
C GLY A 334 -6.21 -14.04 -43.87
N GLY A 335 -6.77 -13.61 -42.73
CA GLY A 335 -8.06 -14.13 -42.30
C GLY A 335 -8.51 -13.84 -40.86
N ASN A 336 -9.24 -12.74 -40.70
CA ASN A 336 -10.36 -12.54 -39.77
C ASN A 336 -10.15 -12.75 -38.25
N GLY A 337 -10.37 -11.68 -37.48
CA GLY A 337 -10.08 -11.62 -36.05
C GLY A 337 -10.84 -12.60 -35.15
N ASN A 338 -10.17 -13.02 -34.09
CA ASN A 338 -10.70 -13.15 -32.73
C ASN A 338 -9.56 -13.55 -31.77
N GLY A 339 -9.62 -12.98 -30.56
CA GLY A 339 -8.94 -13.36 -29.30
C GLY A 339 -7.72 -14.28 -29.34
N TYR A 340 -6.59 -13.78 -28.84
CA TYR A 340 -5.51 -14.63 -28.34
C TYR A 340 -6.03 -15.63 -27.31
N ILE A 341 -5.94 -16.92 -27.63
CA ILE A 341 -6.16 -18.05 -26.72
C ILE A 341 -4.78 -18.54 -26.29
N PRO A 342 -4.46 -18.63 -24.97
CA PRO A 342 -3.19 -19.21 -24.54
C PRO A 342 -3.19 -20.72 -24.75
N ILE A 343 -2.04 -21.21 -25.21
CA ILE A 343 -1.72 -22.60 -25.51
C ILE A 343 -1.81 -23.44 -24.22
N ILE A 344 -2.75 -24.39 -24.19
CA ILE A 344 -2.76 -25.50 -23.23
C ILE A 344 -1.71 -26.51 -23.68
N VAL A 345 -0.67 -26.72 -22.86
CA VAL A 345 0.23 -27.86 -23.02
C VAL A 345 -0.40 -29.05 -22.30
N ASP A 346 -1.00 -29.94 -23.08
CA ASP A 346 -1.56 -31.20 -22.60
C ASP A 346 -0.42 -32.21 -22.37
N GLY A 347 -0.20 -32.60 -21.12
CA GLY A 347 0.75 -33.64 -20.72
C GLY A 347 -0.02 -34.72 -19.97
N GLY A 348 -0.44 -35.76 -20.69
CA GLY A 348 -1.39 -36.76 -20.23
C GLY A 348 -0.96 -37.64 -19.05
N GLY A 349 -1.97 -38.04 -18.28
CA GLY A 349 -2.23 -39.45 -17.96
C GLY A 349 -1.43 -40.09 -16.82
N GLY A 350 -1.94 -40.00 -15.60
CA GLY A 350 -1.58 -40.90 -14.50
C GLY A 350 -2.68 -40.91 -13.44
N SER A 351 -3.43 -42.00 -13.36
CA SER A 351 -4.56 -42.18 -12.46
C SER A 351 -4.19 -42.15 -10.98
N SER A 352 -5.04 -41.58 -10.14
CA SER A 352 -5.63 -42.28 -8.99
C SER A 352 -6.57 -41.37 -8.21
N SER A 353 -7.76 -41.92 -7.98
CA SER A 353 -8.84 -41.42 -7.15
C SER A 353 -8.49 -41.43 -5.67
N ILE A 354 -8.65 -40.33 -4.94
CA ILE A 354 -8.96 -40.34 -3.50
C ILE A 354 -9.85 -39.13 -3.15
N LEU A 355 -11.04 -39.40 -2.60
CA LEU A 355 -11.95 -38.48 -1.92
C LEU A 355 -11.66 -38.50 -0.38
N PRO A 356 -12.19 -37.55 0.42
CA PRO A 356 -11.49 -36.81 1.47
C PRO A 356 -11.79 -37.33 2.88
N LEU A 357 -11.20 -36.71 3.92
CA LEU A 357 -11.84 -36.27 5.19
C LEU A 357 -10.85 -36.20 6.38
N PHE A 358 -10.77 -34.99 6.95
CA PHE A 358 -10.79 -34.62 8.38
C PHE A 358 -9.86 -35.22 9.46
N SER A 359 -9.45 -34.29 10.35
CA SER A 359 -8.99 -34.41 11.75
C SER A 359 -7.64 -35.10 11.97
N GLY A 360 -6.64 -34.55 12.65
CA GLY A 360 -6.63 -33.70 13.84
C GLY A 360 -6.00 -34.52 14.97
N LEU A 361 -4.85 -34.11 15.53
CA LEU A 361 -4.50 -34.40 16.93
C LEU A 361 -3.28 -33.59 17.42
N LEU A 362 -3.46 -33.02 18.61
CA LEU A 362 -2.48 -32.53 19.57
C LEU A 362 -1.25 -33.43 19.75
N LEU A 363 -0.08 -32.83 20.00
CA LEU A 363 0.82 -33.35 21.04
C LEU A 363 1.65 -32.24 21.71
N THR A 364 1.28 -31.95 22.96
CA THR A 364 2.04 -31.21 23.96
C THR A 364 3.25 -32.03 24.45
N LEU A 365 4.43 -31.39 24.53
CA LEU A 365 5.60 -31.93 25.23
C LEU A 365 5.43 -31.78 26.75
N LEU A 366 5.57 -32.89 27.49
CA LEU A 366 5.86 -32.91 28.92
C LEU A 366 7.37 -33.12 29.11
N ILE A 367 8.04 -32.19 29.78
CA ILE A 367 9.39 -32.37 30.33
C ILE A 367 9.22 -32.85 31.77
N LEU A 368 9.71 -34.06 32.07
CA LEU A 368 9.89 -34.56 33.42
C LEU A 368 11.30 -34.22 33.90
N SER A 369 11.37 -33.45 34.99
CA SER A 369 12.56 -33.28 35.82
C SER A 369 12.65 -34.44 36.82
N ASN A 370 13.82 -35.08 36.91
CA ASN A 370 14.24 -35.86 38.07
C ASN A 370 15.76 -35.72 38.24
N ASN A 371 16.17 -34.82 39.13
CA ASN A 371 17.07 -35.05 40.26
C ASN A 371 17.26 -33.77 41.07
#